data_AF-B3DX16-F1
#
_entry.id   AF-B3DX16-F1
#
_cell.length_a   1.000
_cell.length_b   1.000
_cell.length_c   1.000
_cell.angle_alpha   90.00
_cell.angle_beta   90.00
_cell.angle_gamma   90.00
#
_symmetry.space_group_name_H-M   'P 1'
#
loop_
_entity.id
_entity.type
_entity.pdbx_description
1 polymer ?
#
loop_
_entity_poly.entity_id
_entity_poly.type
_entity_poly.pdbx_seq_one_letter_code
_entity_poly.pdbx_strand_id
1 'polypeptide(L)'
;MKKIAYMLSALAFLGFGTGAIPLYAQGHHHHEEGTSMKFHHMHEMINHAVEMAAQGSNLIMLGEMGMSPGTDELSIEHGRHHIREAQSLINRVLTSKTMKELHSKGLGESSEMSYTHKLADKAKEYINLVAEMHSVK
;
A
#
# COMPACT_ATOMS: atom_id res chain seq x y z
N MET A 1 39.97 57.87 25.98
CA MET A 1 40.25 56.60 25.25
C MET A 1 39.70 55.44 26.05
N LYS A 2 39.13 54.41 25.40
CA LYS A 2 38.41 53.23 25.94
C LYS A 2 36.87 53.36 26.02
N LYS A 3 36.25 53.59 24.85
CA LYS A 3 34.84 53.22 24.58
C LYS A 3 34.71 52.73 23.13
N ILE A 4 35.52 51.75 22.72
CA ILE A 4 35.35 51.00 21.46
C ILE A 4 35.91 49.60 21.72
N ALA A 5 35.14 48.76 22.41
CA ALA A 5 35.48 47.35 22.65
C ALA A 5 34.25 46.45 22.53
N TYR A 6 33.32 46.83 21.65
CA TYR A 6 32.19 46.00 21.25
C TYR A 6 31.93 46.27 19.77
N MET A 7 32.59 45.53 18.90
CA MET A 7 32.20 45.22 17.52
C MET A 7 33.36 44.45 16.89
N LEU A 8 33.06 43.31 16.26
CA LEU A 8 33.93 42.47 15.44
C LEU A 8 34.77 41.38 16.16
N SER A 9 34.10 40.33 16.63
CA SER A 9 34.56 38.96 16.35
C SER A 9 33.42 37.94 16.42
N ALA A 10 32.29 38.26 15.76
CA ALA A 10 31.32 37.25 15.38
C ALA A 10 31.85 36.58 14.10
N LEU A 11 32.77 35.62 14.21
CA LEU A 11 33.08 34.60 13.20
C LEU A 11 34.06 33.55 13.77
N ALA A 12 33.65 32.83 14.81
CA ALA A 12 34.39 31.65 15.31
C ALA A 12 33.42 30.55 15.80
N PHE A 13 32.32 30.37 15.06
CA PHE A 13 31.41 29.22 15.20
C PHE A 13 31.25 28.52 13.85
N LEU A 14 32.38 28.12 13.27
CA LEU A 14 32.43 27.22 12.12
C LEU A 14 33.47 26.14 12.42
N GLY A 15 33.01 25.04 13.00
CA GLY A 15 33.82 23.85 13.19
C GLY A 15 33.38 23.03 14.39
N PHE A 16 32.85 21.84 14.07
CA PHE A 16 32.67 20.69 14.97
C PHE A 16 31.43 20.72 15.87
N GLY A 17 30.41 19.98 15.41
CA GLY A 17 29.23 19.65 16.21
C GLY A 17 27.95 19.49 15.40
N THR A 18 28.01 19.16 14.11
CA THR A 18 26.85 18.76 13.31
C THR A 18 26.29 17.45 13.85
N GLY A 19 25.46 17.52 14.88
CA GLY A 19 24.55 16.45 15.33
C GLY A 19 23.35 16.27 14.41
N ALA A 20 23.48 16.59 13.12
CA ALA A 20 22.58 16.07 12.11
C ALA A 20 23.13 14.70 11.73
N ILE A 21 22.64 13.66 12.43
CA ILE A 21 22.64 12.32 11.87
C ILE A 21 21.99 12.48 10.49
N PRO A 22 22.68 12.17 9.37
CA PRO A 22 22.03 12.27 8.09
C PRO A 22 20.83 11.33 8.14
N LEU A 23 19.64 11.87 7.89
CA LEU A 23 18.39 11.12 7.72
C LEU A 23 18.42 10.19 6.47
N TYR A 24 19.61 9.93 5.94
CA TYR A 24 19.94 9.12 4.78
C TYR A 24 21.12 8.19 5.04
N ALA A 25 21.37 7.81 6.30
CA ALA A 25 21.95 6.49 6.58
C ALA A 25 20.89 5.40 6.39
N GLN A 26 20.10 5.49 5.32
CA GLN A 26 19.27 4.41 4.84
C GLN A 26 20.23 3.49 4.10
N GLY A 27 20.48 2.31 4.67
CA GLY A 27 21.27 1.28 4.01
C GLY A 27 20.67 1.03 2.63
N HIS A 28 21.31 1.56 1.59
CA HIS A 28 21.02 1.20 0.22
C HIS A 28 21.47 -0.24 0.02
N HIS A 29 20.63 -1.17 0.45
CA HIS A 29 20.68 -2.52 -0.07
C HIS A 29 20.37 -2.40 -1.56
N HIS A 30 21.41 -2.55 -2.39
CA HIS A 30 21.25 -2.69 -3.83
C HIS A 30 20.40 -3.94 -4.10
N HIS A 31 19.09 -3.78 -4.10
CA HIS A 31 18.19 -4.82 -4.56
C HIS A 31 18.33 -4.90 -6.08
N GLU A 32 18.52 -6.13 -6.56
CA GLU A 32 18.49 -6.47 -7.98
C GLU A 32 17.26 -5.79 -8.63
N GLU A 33 17.41 -5.12 -9.77
CA GLU A 33 16.35 -4.30 -10.41
C GLU A 33 14.99 -5.02 -10.51
N GLY A 34 15.01 -6.33 -10.74
CA GLY A 34 13.81 -7.18 -10.79
C GLY A 34 13.10 -7.37 -9.45
N THR A 35 13.75 -7.14 -8.30
CA THR A 35 13.13 -7.24 -6.97
C THR A 35 12.17 -6.07 -6.72
N SER A 36 12.57 -4.85 -7.08
CA SER A 36 11.70 -3.67 -6.97
C SER A 36 10.42 -3.84 -7.81
N MET A 37 10.57 -4.32 -9.04
CA MET A 37 9.43 -4.57 -9.94
C MET A 37 8.48 -5.66 -9.41
N LYS A 38 9.00 -6.68 -8.73
CA LYS A 38 8.15 -7.70 -8.08
C LYS A 38 7.27 -7.09 -6.99
N PHE A 39 7.84 -6.23 -6.14
CA PHE A 39 7.05 -5.52 -5.12
C PHE A 39 6.03 -4.58 -5.74
N HIS A 40 6.44 -3.80 -6.74
CA HIS A 40 5.56 -2.91 -7.48
C HIS A 40 4.33 -3.63 -8.04
N HIS A 41 4.52 -4.74 -8.76
CA HIS A 41 3.38 -5.50 -9.29
C HIS A 41 2.50 -6.10 -8.19
N MET A 42 3.07 -6.55 -7.06
CA MET A 42 2.24 -6.99 -5.93
C MET A 42 1.37 -5.85 -5.38
N HIS A 43 1.92 -4.64 -5.27
CA HIS A 43 1.16 -3.46 -4.83
C HIS A 43 0.06 -3.09 -5.83
N GLU A 44 0.33 -3.15 -7.14
CA GLU A 44 -0.68 -2.95 -8.18
C GLU A 44 -1.82 -3.97 -8.06
N MET A 45 -1.50 -5.25 -7.88
CA MET A 45 -2.54 -6.28 -7.72
C MET A 45 -3.35 -6.10 -6.44
N ILE A 46 -2.74 -5.64 -5.35
CA ILE A 46 -3.45 -5.34 -4.10
C ILE A 46 -4.40 -4.14 -4.30
N ASN A 47 -3.94 -3.07 -4.94
CA ASN A 47 -4.77 -1.91 -5.26
C ASN A 47 -5.91 -2.28 -6.20
N HIS A 48 -5.64 -3.14 -7.19
CA HIS A 48 -6.65 -3.63 -8.11
C HIS A 48 -7.74 -4.43 -7.37
N ALA A 49 -7.39 -5.23 -6.36
CA ALA A 49 -8.40 -5.91 -5.55
C ALA A 49 -9.32 -4.92 -4.81
N VAL A 50 -8.77 -3.82 -4.28
CA VAL A 50 -9.56 -2.75 -3.65
C VAL A 50 -10.52 -2.12 -4.68
N GLU A 51 -10.04 -1.84 -5.88
CA GLU A 51 -10.84 -1.31 -6.97
C GLU A 51 -11.98 -2.25 -7.36
N MET A 52 -11.73 -3.55 -7.52
CA MET A 52 -12.77 -4.54 -7.82
C MET A 52 -13.87 -4.55 -6.75
N ALA A 53 -13.51 -4.50 -5.46
CA ALA A 53 -14.52 -4.43 -4.40
C ALA A 53 -15.35 -3.15 -4.45
N ALA A 54 -14.71 -2.00 -4.72
CA ALA A 54 -15.41 -0.72 -4.86
C ALA A 54 -16.35 -0.70 -6.08
N GLN A 55 -15.89 -1.20 -7.22
CA GLN A 55 -16.71 -1.34 -8.43
C GLN A 55 -17.87 -2.31 -8.20
N GLY A 56 -17.62 -3.43 -7.50
CA GLY A 56 -18.65 -4.38 -7.13
C GLY A 56 -19.74 -3.77 -6.25
N SER A 57 -19.35 -2.97 -5.24
CA SER A 57 -20.29 -2.20 -4.43
C SER A 57 -21.14 -1.24 -5.27
N ASN A 58 -20.52 -0.53 -6.22
CA ASN A 58 -21.23 0.39 -7.10
C ASN A 58 -22.27 -0.32 -7.99
N LEU A 59 -21.95 -1.51 -8.50
CA LEU A 59 -22.89 -2.32 -9.29
C LEU A 59 -24.08 -2.81 -8.46
N ILE A 60 -23.86 -3.18 -7.20
CA ILE A 60 -24.95 -3.56 -6.28
C ILE A 60 -25.84 -2.36 -6.02
N MET A 61 -25.26 -1.22 -5.63
CA MET A 61 -26.01 0.01 -5.38
C MET A 61 -26.83 0.44 -6.61
N LEU A 62 -26.27 0.30 -7.81
CA LEU A 62 -26.96 0.61 -9.07
C LEU A 62 -28.16 -0.32 -9.30
N GLY A 63 -28.00 -1.63 -9.13
CA GLY A 63 -29.10 -2.58 -9.30
C GLY A 63 -30.19 -2.41 -8.24
N GLU A 64 -29.83 -2.03 -7.01
CA GLU A 64 -30.79 -1.75 -5.94
C GLU A 64 -31.69 -0.53 -6.21
N MET A 65 -31.33 0.33 -7.17
CA MET A 65 -32.20 1.44 -7.60
C MET A 65 -33.46 0.97 -8.32
N GLY A 66 -33.51 -0.27 -8.81
CA GLY A 66 -34.71 -0.88 -9.40
C GLY A 66 -35.18 -0.20 -10.69
N MET A 67 -34.26 0.38 -11.46
CA MET A 67 -34.59 1.17 -12.65
C MET A 67 -34.75 0.33 -13.92
N SER A 68 -34.24 -0.90 -13.96
CA SER A 68 -34.22 -1.75 -15.15
C SER A 68 -34.45 -3.24 -14.79
N PRO A 69 -35.73 -3.67 -14.74
CA PRO A 69 -36.08 -5.05 -14.41
C PRO A 69 -35.33 -6.08 -15.26
N GLY A 70 -34.78 -7.10 -14.62
CA GLY A 70 -33.95 -8.14 -15.24
C GLY A 70 -32.47 -7.76 -15.44
N THR A 71 -32.13 -6.48 -15.58
CA THR A 71 -30.72 -6.02 -15.59
C THR A 71 -30.22 -5.75 -14.17
N ASP A 72 -31.11 -5.25 -13.30
CA ASP A 72 -30.80 -4.93 -11.90
C ASP A 72 -30.26 -6.14 -11.12
N GLU A 73 -30.89 -7.31 -11.29
CA GLU A 73 -30.47 -8.57 -10.65
C GLU A 73 -29.08 -9.01 -11.13
N LEU A 74 -28.82 -8.91 -12.43
CA LEU A 74 -27.50 -9.20 -13.02
C LEU A 74 -26.43 -8.23 -12.50
N SER A 75 -26.77 -6.94 -12.36
CA SER A 75 -25.85 -5.94 -11.78
C SER A 75 -25.49 -6.29 -10.34
N ILE A 76 -26.48 -6.65 -9.51
CA ILE A 76 -26.26 -7.08 -8.12
C ILE A 76 -25.39 -8.34 -8.08
N GLU A 77 -25.72 -9.36 -8.89
CA GLU A 77 -24.94 -10.60 -8.91
C GLU A 77 -23.49 -10.37 -9.35
N HIS A 78 -23.29 -9.59 -10.40
CA HIS A 78 -21.96 -9.26 -10.90
C HIS A 78 -21.16 -8.47 -9.85
N GLY A 79 -21.80 -7.53 -9.16
CA GLY A 79 -21.16 -6.79 -8.08
C GLY A 79 -20.74 -7.68 -6.91
N ARG A 80 -21.59 -8.65 -6.51
CA ARG A 80 -21.24 -9.66 -5.50
C ARG A 80 -20.06 -10.51 -5.95
N HIS A 81 -20.00 -10.88 -7.22
CA HIS A 81 -18.89 -11.65 -7.77
C HIS A 81 -17.57 -10.87 -7.72
N HIS A 82 -17.57 -9.58 -8.11
CA HIS A 82 -16.40 -8.71 -8.01
C HIS A 82 -15.80 -8.65 -6.60
N ILE A 83 -16.67 -8.54 -5.58
CA ILE A 83 -16.22 -8.52 -4.17
C ILE A 83 -15.57 -9.85 -3.78
N ARG A 84 -16.11 -11.00 -4.19
CA ARG A 84 -15.50 -12.32 -3.92
C ARG A 84 -14.15 -12.47 -4.63
N GLU A 85 -14.06 -12.02 -5.88
CA GLU A 85 -12.81 -12.06 -6.64
C GLU A 85 -11.76 -11.12 -6.02
N ALA A 86 -12.16 -10.00 -5.43
CA ALA A 86 -11.27 -9.12 -4.69
C ALA A 86 -10.65 -9.84 -3.48
N GLN A 87 -11.46 -10.53 -2.68
CA GLN A 87 -10.98 -11.34 -1.55
C GLN A 87 -10.03 -12.45 -2.02
N SER A 88 -10.40 -13.14 -3.10
CA SER A 88 -9.58 -14.19 -3.71
C SER A 88 -8.23 -13.65 -4.21
N LEU A 89 -8.23 -12.48 -4.86
CA LEU A 89 -7.04 -11.88 -5.43
C LEU A 89 -6.01 -11.51 -4.35
N ILE A 90 -6.42 -10.89 -3.25
CA ILE A 90 -5.51 -10.58 -2.12
C ILE A 90 -4.85 -11.86 -1.60
N ASN A 91 -5.64 -12.92 -1.38
CA ASN A 91 -5.10 -14.19 -0.91
C ASN A 91 -4.11 -14.79 -1.91
N ARG A 92 -4.38 -14.69 -3.22
CA ARG A 92 -3.46 -15.15 -4.27
C ARG A 92 -2.15 -14.39 -4.30
N VAL A 93 -2.16 -13.07 -4.09
CA VAL A 93 -0.92 -12.27 -4.01
C VAL A 93 -0.07 -12.73 -2.81
N LEU A 94 -0.68 -12.83 -1.63
CA LEU A 94 0.00 -13.21 -0.39
C LEU A 94 0.50 -14.66 -0.36
N THR A 95 -0.16 -15.56 -1.10
CA THR A 95 0.23 -16.97 -1.19
C THR A 95 1.03 -17.29 -2.45
N SER A 96 1.32 -16.28 -3.28
CA SER A 96 1.98 -16.43 -4.56
C SER A 96 3.37 -17.05 -4.44
N LYS A 97 3.81 -17.70 -5.52
CA LYS A 97 5.18 -18.21 -5.62
C LYS A 97 6.20 -17.08 -5.45
N THR A 98 5.94 -15.91 -6.04
CA THR A 98 6.78 -14.71 -5.91
C THR A 98 6.95 -14.27 -4.46
N MET A 99 5.86 -14.22 -3.69
CA MET A 99 5.91 -13.88 -2.26
C MET A 99 6.81 -14.86 -1.49
N LYS A 100 6.62 -16.17 -1.71
CA LYS A 100 7.44 -17.22 -1.08
C LYS A 100 8.92 -17.11 -1.48
N GLU A 101 9.19 -16.84 -2.76
CA GLU A 101 10.56 -16.65 -3.27
C GLU A 101 11.25 -15.48 -2.59
N LEU A 102 10.57 -14.33 -2.45
CA LEU A 102 11.12 -13.15 -1.76
C LEU A 102 11.45 -13.45 -0.29
N HIS A 103 10.57 -14.14 0.43
CA HIS A 103 10.86 -14.61 1.79
C HIS A 103 12.10 -15.53 1.83
N SER A 104 12.16 -16.51 0.93
CA SER A 104 13.29 -17.46 0.88
C SER A 104 14.64 -16.81 0.55
N LYS A 105 14.62 -15.67 -0.15
CA LYS A 105 15.81 -14.86 -0.46
C LYS A 105 16.24 -13.93 0.68
N GLY A 106 15.64 -14.05 1.87
CA GLY A 106 15.96 -13.21 3.03
C GLY A 106 15.34 -11.81 3.00
N LEU A 107 14.40 -11.56 2.08
CA LEU A 107 13.68 -10.27 1.99
C LEU A 107 12.40 -10.24 2.83
N GLY A 108 12.13 -11.28 3.63
CA GLY A 108 10.96 -11.35 4.50
C GLY A 108 10.84 -10.19 5.49
N GLU A 109 11.98 -9.67 5.95
CA GLU A 109 12.08 -8.57 6.91
C GLU A 109 12.39 -7.22 6.25
N SER A 110 12.37 -7.14 4.91
CA SER A 110 12.65 -5.89 4.21
C SER A 110 11.55 -4.86 4.45
N SER A 111 11.88 -3.57 4.32
CA SER A 111 10.91 -2.47 4.41
C SER A 111 9.77 -2.63 3.42
N GLU A 112 10.08 -3.03 2.18
CA GLU A 112 9.15 -3.26 1.10
C GLU A 112 8.23 -4.45 1.41
N MET A 113 8.77 -5.52 1.97
CA MET A 113 7.98 -6.68 2.37
C MET A 113 7.00 -6.33 3.50
N SER A 114 7.50 -5.67 4.55
CA SER A 114 6.65 -5.17 5.64
C SER A 114 5.55 -4.23 5.11
N TYR A 115 5.88 -3.33 4.18
CA TYR A 115 4.89 -2.47 3.54
C TYR A 115 3.86 -3.27 2.73
N THR A 116 4.31 -4.27 1.96
CA THR A 116 3.44 -5.15 1.16
C THR A 116 2.41 -5.85 2.04
N HIS A 117 2.83 -6.40 3.18
CA HIS A 117 1.91 -7.02 4.14
C HIS A 117 0.93 -6.02 4.74
N LYS A 118 1.40 -4.85 5.20
CA LYS A 118 0.51 -3.80 5.74
C LYS A 118 -0.52 -3.33 4.72
N LEU A 119 -0.11 -3.15 3.46
CA LEU A 119 -1.00 -2.78 2.37
C LEU A 119 -2.06 -3.86 2.13
N ALA A 120 -1.65 -5.13 2.06
CA ALA A 120 -2.56 -6.26 1.88
C ALA A 120 -3.54 -6.42 3.05
N ASP A 121 -3.08 -6.22 4.29
CA ASP A 121 -3.93 -6.27 5.49
C ASP A 121 -5.01 -5.19 5.44
N LYS A 122 -4.64 -3.95 5.10
CA LYS A 122 -5.60 -2.84 4.98
C LYS A 122 -6.54 -3.01 3.79
N ALA A 123 -6.06 -3.52 2.67
CA ALA A 123 -6.92 -3.89 1.55
C ALA A 123 -7.92 -4.97 1.97
N LYS A 124 -7.48 -6.01 2.70
CA LYS A 124 -8.35 -7.09 3.18
C LYS A 124 -9.41 -6.59 4.16
N GLU A 125 -9.03 -5.73 5.11
CA GLU A 125 -9.98 -5.06 6.02
C GLU A 125 -11.05 -4.30 5.23
N TYR A 126 -10.64 -3.47 4.27
CA TYR A 126 -11.57 -2.72 3.42
C TYR A 126 -12.51 -3.64 2.63
N ILE A 127 -11.96 -4.63 1.93
CA ILE A 127 -12.74 -5.55 1.08
C ILE A 127 -13.75 -6.33 1.95
N ASN A 128 -13.35 -6.77 3.14
CA ASN A 128 -14.25 -7.48 4.05
C ASN A 128 -15.37 -6.58 4.57
N LEU A 129 -15.09 -5.32 4.90
CA LEU A 129 -16.14 -4.36 5.27
C LEU A 129 -17.14 -4.15 4.13
N VAL A 130 -16.66 -4.02 2.89
CA VAL A 130 -17.53 -3.92 1.70
C VAL A 130 -18.34 -5.21 1.51
N ALA A 131 -17.73 -6.37 1.72
CA ALA A 131 -18.42 -7.66 1.65
C ALA A 131 -19.52 -7.78 2.70
N GLU A 132 -19.25 -7.39 3.95
CA GLU A 132 -20.22 -7.37 5.04
C GLU A 132 -21.40 -6.45 4.74
N MET A 133 -21.14 -5.23 4.26
CA MET A 133 -22.20 -4.28 3.85
C MET A 133 -23.18 -4.91 2.87
N HIS A 134 -22.68 -5.75 1.96
CA HIS A 134 -23.47 -6.38 0.92
C HIS A 134 -23.86 -7.83 1.22
N SER A 135 -23.57 -8.36 2.41
CA SER A 135 -23.78 -9.78 2.76
C SER A 135 -23.13 -10.76 1.77
N VAL A 136 -21.95 -10.41 1.25
CA VAL A 136 -21.09 -11.29 0.45
C VAL A 136 -20.23 -12.12 1.40
N LYS A 137 -20.15 -13.43 1.13
CA LYS A 137 -19.32 -14.38 1.89
C LYS A 137 -17.92 -14.47 1.31
#